data_AF-A0A7Y5L3C0-F1
#
_entry.id   AF-A0A7Y5L3C0-F1
#
_cell.length_a   1.000
_cell.length_b   1.000
_cell.length_c   1.000
_cell.angle_alpha   90.00
_cell.angle_beta   90.00
_cell.angle_gamma   90.00
#
_symmetry.space_group_name_H-M   'P 1'
#
loop_
_entity.id
_entity.type
_entity.pdbx_description
1 polymer ?
#
loop_
_entity_poly.entity_id
_entity_poly.type
_entity_poly.pdbx_seq_one_letter_code
_entity_poly.pdbx_strand_id
1 'polypeptide(L)'
;KGVKGGVRINKSLDEVSLRDLVGAIDNIEEIDRCVLGFSRCNSNDPCILHSYWLDPKTMINSMLSGKNLEELAKKTNISNL
;
A
#
# COMPACT_ATOMS: atom_id res chain seq x y z
N LYS A 1 -24.94 -14.00 -8.08
CA LYS A 1 -23.86 -15.03 -8.05
C LYS A 1 -24.52 -16.41 -8.18
N GLY A 2 -24.00 -17.31 -9.04
CA GLY A 2 -24.51 -18.68 -9.24
C GLY A 2 -23.57 -19.75 -8.68
N VAL A 3 -23.93 -21.03 -8.83
CA VAL A 3 -23.29 -22.21 -8.23
C VAL A 3 -21.80 -22.39 -8.60
N LYS A 4 -21.33 -21.74 -9.67
CA LYS A 4 -19.90 -21.69 -10.09
C LYS A 4 -19.28 -20.29 -10.01
N GLY A 5 -19.88 -19.38 -9.24
CA GLY A 5 -19.39 -18.01 -9.11
C GLY A 5 -18.13 -17.89 -8.24
N GLY A 6 -17.29 -16.92 -8.55
CA GLY A 6 -16.09 -16.58 -7.77
C GLY A 6 -15.54 -15.22 -8.23
N VAL A 7 -14.58 -14.68 -7.47
CA VAL A 7 -13.82 -13.49 -7.89
C VAL A 7 -12.41 -13.96 -8.26
N ARG A 8 -11.85 -13.37 -9.32
CA ARG A 8 -10.47 -13.60 -9.74
C ARG A 8 -9.81 -12.25 -9.97
N ILE A 9 -8.50 -12.21 -9.76
CA ILE A 9 -7.68 -11.06 -10.12
C ILE A 9 -7.57 -11.04 -11.65
N ASN A 10 -7.83 -9.89 -12.26
CA ASN A 10 -7.83 -9.70 -13.72
C ASN A 10 -6.49 -9.17 -14.26
N LYS A 11 -5.44 -9.19 -13.42
CA LYS A 11 -4.07 -8.76 -13.73
C LYS A 11 -3.11 -9.87 -13.31
N SER A 12 -1.89 -9.84 -13.83
CA SER A 12 -0.86 -10.76 -13.37
C SER A 12 -0.45 -10.42 -11.93
N LEU A 13 -0.11 -11.42 -11.11
CA LEU A 13 0.18 -11.20 -9.69
C LEU A 13 1.48 -10.42 -9.45
N ASP A 14 2.41 -10.46 -10.39
CA ASP A 14 3.65 -9.69 -10.38
C ASP A 14 3.43 -8.20 -10.71
N GLU A 15 2.29 -7.86 -11.33
CA GLU A 15 1.88 -6.48 -11.65
C GLU A 15 1.04 -5.81 -10.55
N VAL A 16 0.61 -6.57 -9.53
CA VAL A 16 -0.21 -6.05 -8.44
C VAL A 16 0.67 -5.83 -7.21
N SER A 17 0.99 -4.57 -6.92
CA SER A 17 1.76 -4.20 -5.73
C SER A 17 0.88 -4.22 -4.47
N LEU A 18 1.50 -4.32 -3.29
CA LEU A 18 0.79 -4.17 -2.03
C LEU A 18 0.22 -2.75 -1.88
N ARG A 19 0.87 -1.74 -2.46
CA ARG A 19 0.34 -0.37 -2.57
C ARG A 19 -0.98 -0.32 -3.35
N ASP A 20 -1.10 -1.06 -4.45
CA ASP A 20 -2.34 -1.11 -5.24
C ASP A 20 -3.50 -1.70 -4.43
N LEU A 21 -3.22 -2.71 -3.60
CA LEU A 21 -4.23 -3.32 -2.74
C LEU A 21 -4.67 -2.38 -1.63
N VAL A 22 -3.72 -1.71 -0.97
CA VAL A 22 -4.07 -0.71 0.05
C VAL A 22 -4.91 0.40 -0.57
N GLY A 23 -4.57 0.90 -1.76
CA GLY A 23 -5.38 1.91 -2.46
C GLY A 23 -6.74 1.42 -2.96
N ALA A 24 -6.95 0.10 -3.07
CA ALA A 24 -8.23 -0.49 -3.45
C ALA A 24 -9.17 -0.74 -2.25
N ILE A 25 -8.62 -0.84 -1.03
CA ILE A 25 -9.35 -1.09 0.22
C ILE A 25 -9.55 0.22 0.99
N ASP A 26 -8.45 0.94 1.18
CA ASP A 26 -8.36 2.20 1.91
C ASP A 26 -8.07 3.36 0.94
N ASN A 27 -8.17 4.59 1.43
CA ASN A 27 -7.76 5.75 0.63
C ASN A 27 -6.23 5.82 0.56
N ILE A 28 -5.66 5.69 -0.65
CA ILE A 28 -4.20 5.79 -0.89
C ILE A 28 -3.60 7.08 -0.33
N GLU A 29 -4.41 8.15 -0.27
CA GLU A 29 -4.00 9.43 0.30
C GLU A 29 -3.63 9.31 1.77
N GLU A 30 -4.17 8.33 2.51
CA GLU A 30 -3.84 8.10 3.92
C GLU A 30 -2.36 7.77 4.12
N ILE A 31 -1.79 6.95 3.22
CA ILE A 31 -0.37 6.57 3.23
C ILE A 31 0.51 7.78 2.94
N ASP A 32 -0.01 8.71 2.14
CA ASP A 32 0.68 9.92 1.74
C ASP A 32 0.45 11.13 2.66
N ARG A 33 -0.26 10.96 3.79
CA ARG A 33 -0.53 12.04 4.74
C ARG A 33 0.56 12.24 5.79
N CYS A 34 0.47 13.38 6.46
CA CYS A 34 1.23 13.68 7.67
C CYS A 34 0.81 12.72 8.79
N VAL A 35 1.78 12.19 9.53
CA VAL A 35 1.52 11.32 10.70
C VAL A 35 0.69 12.02 11.79
N LEU A 36 0.74 13.35 11.87
CA LEU A 36 -0.07 14.14 12.80
C LEU A 36 -1.47 14.50 12.25
N GLY A 37 -1.79 14.08 11.03
CA GLY A 37 -3.10 14.36 10.41
C GLY A 37 -3.30 15.78 9.89
N PHE A 38 -2.26 16.62 9.87
CA PHE A 38 -2.36 17.96 9.28
C PHE A 38 -2.64 17.89 7.78
N SER A 39 -3.66 18.63 7.34
CA SER A 39 -4.07 18.74 5.93
C SER A 39 -3.04 19.52 5.08
N ARG A 40 -2.27 20.42 5.70
CA ARG A 40 -1.18 21.16 5.07
C ARG A 40 0.13 20.81 5.78
N CYS A 41 0.76 19.74 5.34
CA CYS A 41 2.11 19.37 5.76
C CYS A 41 2.87 18.87 4.55
N ASN A 42 3.81 19.66 4.08
CA ASN A 42 4.65 19.37 2.92
C ASN A 42 5.94 20.20 3.00
N SER A 43 6.82 20.07 2.00
CA SER A 43 8.11 20.76 2.01
C SER A 43 8.01 22.30 2.03
N ASN A 44 6.89 22.88 1.57
CA ASN A 44 6.64 24.33 1.61
C ASN A 44 5.91 24.79 2.88
N ASP A 45 5.26 23.87 3.60
CA ASP A 45 4.54 24.12 4.86
C ASP A 45 4.86 22.97 5.85
N PRO A 46 6.10 22.91 6.37
CA PRO A 46 6.54 21.79 7.18
C PRO A 46 5.99 21.91 8.61
N CYS A 47 5.35 20.85 9.10
CA CYS A 47 5.02 20.76 10.51
C CYS A 47 6.26 20.43 11.37
N ILE A 48 6.12 20.49 12.70
CA ILE A 48 7.21 20.21 13.64
C ILE A 48 7.84 18.81 13.49
N LEU A 49 7.06 17.84 13.01
CA LEU A 49 7.53 16.48 12.74
C LEU A 49 7.87 16.22 11.26
N HIS A 50 7.81 17.22 10.38
CA HIS A 50 7.91 17.00 8.93
C HIS A 50 9.22 16.32 8.53
N SER A 51 10.36 16.84 8.99
CA SER A 51 11.68 16.28 8.70
C SER A 51 11.84 14.87 9.29
N TYR A 52 11.30 14.62 10.48
CA TYR A 52 11.35 13.31 11.12
C TYR A 52 10.43 12.28 10.45
N TRP A 53 9.33 12.73 9.84
CA TRP A 53 8.35 11.85 9.20
C TRP A 53 8.67 11.55 7.73
N LEU A 54 9.38 12.44 7.05
CA LEU A 54 9.67 12.31 5.61
C LEU A 54 10.36 10.99 5.27
N ASP A 55 11.39 10.61 6.01
CA ASP A 55 12.18 9.40 5.75
C ASP A 55 11.37 8.12 6.03
N PRO A 56 10.73 7.93 7.21
CA PRO A 56 9.85 6.78 7.45
C PRO A 56 8.73 6.66 6.42
N LYS A 57 8.08 7.77 6.07
CA LYS A 57 7.03 7.79 5.05
C LYS A 57 7.55 7.27 3.70
N THR A 58 8.71 7.75 3.27
CA THR A 58 9.34 7.34 2.01
C THR A 58 9.72 5.85 2.03
N MET A 59 10.23 5.36 3.16
CA MET A 59 10.57 3.96 3.34
C MET A 59 9.34 3.05 3.27
N ILE A 60 8.25 3.40 3.96
CA ILE A 60 6.99 2.66 3.92
C ILE A 60 6.44 2.63 2.49
N ASN A 61 6.38 3.79 1.82
CA ASN A 61 5.92 3.88 0.44
C ASN A 61 6.74 3.00 -0.52
N SER A 62 8.06 3.01 -0.36
CA SER A 62 8.96 2.18 -1.17
C SER A 62 8.75 0.69 -0.92
N MET A 63 8.57 0.29 0.35
CA MET A 63 8.29 -1.09 0.72
C MET A 63 6.96 -1.58 0.12
N LEU A 64 5.88 -0.80 0.24
CA LEU A 64 4.56 -1.18 -0.28
C LEU A 64 4.53 -1.24 -1.81
N SER A 65 5.26 -0.35 -2.48
CA SER A 65 5.33 -0.32 -3.95
C SER A 65 6.25 -1.42 -4.50
N GLY A 66 7.29 -1.81 -3.77
CA GLY A 66 8.31 -2.78 -4.18
C GLY A 66 8.00 -4.24 -3.80
N LYS A 67 6.76 -4.54 -3.39
CA LYS A 67 6.30 -5.89 -3.02
C LYS A 67 5.05 -6.19 -3.83
N ASN A 68 5.06 -7.25 -4.63
CA ASN A 68 3.91 -7.68 -5.42
C ASN A 68 3.26 -8.95 -4.86
N LEU A 69 2.04 -9.23 -5.31
CA LEU A 69 1.25 -10.38 -4.85
C LEU A 69 1.93 -11.72 -5.15
N GLU A 70 2.68 -11.81 -6.23
CA GLU A 70 3.42 -13.04 -6.58
C GLU A 70 4.50 -13.35 -5.53
N GLU A 71 5.33 -12.36 -5.19
CA GLU A 71 6.36 -12.48 -4.15
C GLU A 71 5.76 -12.83 -2.79
N LEU A 72 4.66 -12.16 -2.42
CA LEU A 72 3.97 -12.40 -1.16
C LEU A 72 3.42 -13.83 -1.13
N ALA A 73 2.71 -14.26 -2.17
CA ALA A 73 2.18 -15.63 -2.26
C ALA A 73 3.27 -16.70 -2.15
N LYS A 74 4.40 -16.51 -2.85
CA LYS A 74 5.58 -17.40 -2.78
C LYS A 74 6.16 -17.49 -1.37
N LYS A 75 6.24 -16.35 -0.65
CA LYS A 75 6.75 -16.31 0.72
C LYS A 75 5.81 -16.92 1.75
N THR A 76 4.50 -16.80 1.55
CA THR A 76 3.54 -17.23 2.58
C THR A 76 3.34 -18.73 2.59
N ASN A 77 3.62 -19.47 1.51
CA ASN A 77 3.46 -20.93 1.43
C ASN A 77 2.21 -21.41 2.21
N ILE A 78 1.09 -20.71 2.00
CA ILE A 78 -0.19 -21.03 2.62
C ILE A 78 -0.60 -22.37 2.03
N SER A 79 -0.37 -23.42 2.82
CA SER A 79 -0.67 -24.80 2.49
C SER A 79 -2.17 -25.11 2.61
N ASN A 80 -3.04 -24.11 2.84
CA ASN A 80 -4.48 -24.26 3.03
C ASN A 80 -5.26 -22.93 2.82
N LEU A 81 -5.43 -22.51 1.57
CA LEU A 81 -6.60 -21.73 1.16
C LEU A 81 -7.27 -22.44 -0.02
#